data_AF-F9RL64-F1
#
_entry.id   AF-F9RL64-F1
#
_cell.length_a   1.000
_cell.length_b   1.000
_cell.length_c   1.000
_cell.angle_alpha   90.00
_cell.angle_beta   90.00
_cell.angle_gamma   90.00
#
_symmetry.space_group_name_H-M   'P 1'
#
loop_
_entity.id
_entity.type
_entity.pdbx_description
1 polymer ?
#
loop_
_entity_poly.entity_id
_entity_poly.type
_entity_poly.pdbx_seq_one_letter_code
_entity_poly.pdbx_strand_id
1 'polypeptide(L)'
;MKKHLLLAAMLMSSASAMATTDFAQIDTYTIKANHDYLSGIPSTNSNGTVNAIIEIPTGDNEKWEVSKRDGSIINWEFKNGQPRVVHYLGYPGNYGTIPSTALPKSLGGDGDPLDILVLGSAMERGSVAPVRVIGGLKMLDGGSRMTN
;
A
#
# COMPACT_ATOMS: atom_id res chain seq x y z
N MET A 1 41.15 -37.85 26.10
CA MET A 1 40.22 -37.98 24.95
C MET A 1 39.29 -36.76 24.95
N LYS A 2 39.66 -35.69 24.23
CA LYS A 2 38.85 -34.45 24.14
C LYS A 2 37.79 -34.67 23.05
N LYS A 3 36.51 -34.72 23.42
CA LYS A 3 35.40 -34.84 22.47
C LYS A 3 35.18 -33.47 21.83
N HIS A 4 35.33 -33.42 20.51
CA HIS A 4 34.99 -32.25 19.70
C HIS A 4 33.48 -32.04 19.71
N LEU A 5 33.03 -30.85 20.11
CA LEU A 5 31.65 -30.42 19.94
C LEU A 5 31.59 -29.59 18.66
N LEU A 6 31.25 -30.22 17.54
CA LEU A 6 30.96 -29.54 16.29
C LEU A 6 29.60 -28.84 16.45
N LEU A 7 29.60 -27.53 16.54
CA LEU A 7 28.37 -26.73 16.48
C LEU A 7 28.03 -26.51 15.00
N ALA A 8 27.24 -27.42 14.43
CA ALA A 8 26.67 -27.22 13.10
C ALA A 8 25.52 -26.21 13.21
N ALA A 9 25.80 -24.94 12.93
CA ALA A 9 24.78 -23.93 12.75
C ALA A 9 24.07 -24.20 11.41
N MET A 10 22.97 -24.93 11.46
CA MET A 10 22.09 -25.14 10.32
C MET A 10 21.31 -23.83 10.10
N LEU A 11 21.84 -22.96 9.23
CA LEU A 11 21.09 -21.84 8.66
C LEU A 11 19.97 -22.43 7.80
N MET A 12 18.81 -22.66 8.41
CA MET A 12 17.59 -22.91 7.65
C MET A 12 17.18 -21.58 7.05
N SER A 13 17.50 -21.35 5.77
CA SER A 13 16.76 -20.38 4.98
C SER A 13 15.35 -20.92 4.86
N SER A 14 14.43 -20.38 5.66
CA SER A 14 13.02 -20.45 5.34
C SER A 14 12.84 -19.66 4.05
N ALA A 15 12.89 -20.33 2.91
CA ALA A 15 12.30 -19.80 1.70
C ALA A 15 10.79 -19.73 1.99
N SER A 16 10.35 -18.59 2.54
CA SER A 16 8.97 -18.16 2.36
C SER A 16 8.75 -18.23 0.86
N ALA A 17 7.86 -19.13 0.42
CA ALA A 17 7.38 -19.12 -0.95
C ALA A 17 7.04 -17.66 -1.25
N MET A 18 7.84 -16.99 -2.08
CA MET A 18 7.56 -15.62 -2.45
C MET A 18 6.21 -15.72 -3.14
N ALA A 19 5.17 -15.19 -2.49
CA ALA A 19 3.92 -14.91 -3.17
C ALA A 19 4.32 -14.21 -4.46
N THR A 20 3.82 -14.69 -5.60
CA THR A 20 4.22 -14.15 -6.90
C THR A 20 3.93 -12.66 -6.85
N THR A 21 4.96 -11.82 -6.74
CA THR A 21 4.78 -10.38 -6.70
C THR A 21 4.29 -9.99 -8.09
N ASP A 22 3.01 -9.65 -8.21
CA ASP A 22 2.36 -9.20 -9.45
C ASP A 22 2.81 -7.79 -9.88
N PHE A 23 3.93 -7.32 -9.32
CA PHE A 23 4.55 -6.05 -9.59
C PHE A 23 6.07 -6.15 -9.52
N ALA A 24 6.74 -5.20 -10.18
CA ALA A 24 8.19 -5.06 -10.19
C ALA A 24 8.57 -3.62 -9.89
N GLN A 25 9.65 -3.44 -9.13
CA GLN A 25 10.28 -2.13 -8.99
C GLN A 25 11.06 -1.81 -10.27
N ILE A 26 10.66 -0.74 -10.96
CA ILE A 26 11.23 -0.33 -12.24
C ILE A 26 12.41 0.60 -12.03
N ASP A 27 12.31 1.48 -11.03
CA ASP A 27 13.39 2.37 -10.59
C ASP A 27 13.19 2.75 -9.11
N THR A 28 14.02 3.66 -8.59
CA THR A 28 13.96 4.12 -7.19
C THR A 28 12.60 4.70 -6.79
N TYR A 29 11.84 5.25 -7.74
CA TYR A 29 10.62 6.02 -7.49
C TYR A 29 9.36 5.36 -8.05
N THR A 30 9.48 4.20 -8.68
CA THR A 30 8.39 3.61 -9.47
C THR A 30 8.30 2.10 -9.28
N ILE A 31 7.11 1.64 -8.92
CA ILE A 31 6.69 0.24 -8.96
C ILE A 31 5.63 0.10 -10.05
N LYS A 32 5.68 -0.98 -10.82
CA LYS A 32 4.69 -1.27 -11.87
C LYS A 32 4.16 -2.68 -11.75
N ALA A 33 2.84 -2.80 -11.76
CA ALA A 33 2.09 -4.05 -11.78
C ALA A 33 1.73 -4.52 -13.19
N ASN A 34 1.35 -5.79 -13.30
CA ASN A 34 0.75 -6.37 -14.50
C ASN A 34 -0.76 -6.09 -14.64
N HIS A 35 -1.35 -5.37 -13.69
CA HIS A 35 -2.78 -5.03 -13.63
C HIS A 35 -2.96 -3.56 -13.23
N ASP A 36 -4.16 -3.03 -13.45
CA ASP A 36 -4.54 -1.72 -12.96
C ASP A 36 -5.05 -1.85 -11.51
N TYR A 37 -4.38 -1.19 -10.57
CA TYR A 37 -4.75 -1.19 -9.16
C TYR A 37 -6.14 -0.57 -8.93
N LEU A 38 -6.45 0.56 -9.56
CA LEU A 38 -7.64 1.35 -9.25
C LEU A 38 -8.93 0.77 -9.83
N SER A 39 -8.85 0.16 -11.02
CA SER A 39 -10.01 -0.30 -11.80
C SER A 39 -10.00 -1.81 -12.06
N GLY A 40 -8.84 -2.46 -11.99
CA GLY A 40 -8.70 -3.90 -12.22
C GLY A 40 -9.01 -4.76 -10.99
N ILE A 41 -9.11 -4.14 -9.80
CA ILE A 41 -9.36 -4.84 -8.53
C ILE A 41 -10.73 -4.42 -7.97
N PRO A 42 -11.60 -5.36 -7.57
CA PRO A 42 -12.86 -5.01 -6.93
C PRO A 42 -12.62 -4.44 -5.53
N SER A 43 -13.45 -3.48 -5.11
CA SER A 43 -13.39 -2.91 -3.76
C SER A 43 -13.69 -3.96 -2.68
N THR A 44 -14.68 -4.82 -2.91
CA THR A 44 -15.17 -5.82 -1.94
C THR A 44 -15.03 -7.25 -2.46
N ASN A 45 -14.69 -8.16 -1.57
CA ASN A 45 -14.63 -9.60 -1.83
C ASN A 45 -15.91 -10.31 -1.37
N SER A 46 -16.17 -11.50 -1.90
CA SER A 46 -17.37 -12.31 -1.59
C SER A 46 -17.46 -12.74 -0.11
N ASN A 47 -16.35 -12.76 0.61
CA ASN A 47 -16.29 -13.07 2.04
C ASN A 47 -16.52 -11.83 2.95
N GLY A 48 -16.89 -10.69 2.38
CA GLY A 48 -17.16 -9.45 3.10
C GLY A 48 -15.92 -8.66 3.52
N THR A 49 -14.73 -9.05 3.05
CA THR A 49 -13.52 -8.21 3.18
C THR A 49 -13.47 -7.13 2.09
N VAL A 50 -12.68 -6.09 2.32
CA VAL A 50 -12.36 -5.02 1.38
C VAL A 50 -10.91 -5.19 0.94
N ASN A 51 -10.60 -4.93 -0.33
CA ASN A 51 -9.21 -4.92 -0.80
C ASN A 51 -8.56 -3.56 -0.49
N ALA A 52 -7.37 -3.59 0.10
CA ALA A 52 -6.55 -2.42 0.33
C ALA A 52 -5.27 -2.54 -0.50
N ILE A 53 -4.99 -1.55 -1.34
CA ILE A 53 -3.71 -1.45 -2.06
C ILE A 53 -2.73 -0.74 -1.13
N ILE A 54 -1.66 -1.41 -0.72
CA ILE A 54 -0.70 -0.84 0.22
C ILE A 54 0.27 0.09 -0.53
N GLU A 55 0.18 1.39 -0.27
CA GLU A 55 1.06 2.40 -0.88
C GLU A 55 2.24 2.72 0.04
N ILE A 56 2.00 2.81 1.35
CA ILE A 56 3.02 3.19 2.33
C ILE A 56 3.00 2.18 3.47
N PRO A 57 4.01 1.32 3.57
CA PRO A 57 4.17 0.41 4.71
C PRO A 57 4.18 1.14 6.06
N THR A 58 3.67 0.48 7.10
CA THR A 58 3.81 0.95 8.50
C THR A 58 5.26 1.35 8.80
N GLY A 59 5.45 2.52 9.40
CA GLY A 59 6.76 3.03 9.82
C GLY A 59 7.53 3.79 8.74
N ASP A 60 7.13 3.72 7.47
CA ASP A 60 7.75 4.49 6.40
C ASP A 60 7.30 5.97 6.45
N ASN A 61 8.09 6.84 5.84
CA ASN A 61 7.80 8.27 5.69
C ASN A 61 7.67 8.73 4.24
N GLU A 62 8.00 7.86 3.29
CA GLU A 62 7.98 8.16 1.86
C GLU A 62 6.53 8.23 1.38
N LYS A 63 6.13 9.34 0.76
CA LYS A 63 4.76 9.49 0.25
C LYS A 63 4.67 8.84 -1.13
N TRP A 64 4.19 7.60 -1.15
CA TRP A 64 3.87 6.87 -2.38
C TRP A 64 2.37 6.90 -2.63
N GLU A 65 2.00 6.83 -3.91
CA GLU A 65 0.60 6.80 -4.35
C GLU A 65 0.45 5.99 -5.65
N VAL A 66 -0.69 5.34 -5.83
CA VAL A 66 -1.10 4.80 -7.12
C VAL A 66 -1.29 5.97 -8.10
N SER A 67 -0.68 5.88 -9.26
CA SER A 67 -0.78 6.90 -10.30
C SER A 67 -2.21 6.97 -10.83
N LYS A 68 -2.81 8.15 -10.74
CA LYS A 68 -4.13 8.44 -11.33
C LYS A 68 -4.12 8.46 -12.86
N ARG A 69 -2.93 8.50 -13.49
CA ARG A 69 -2.76 8.51 -14.95
C ARG A 69 -2.58 7.12 -15.54
N ASP A 70 -1.88 6.26 -14.81
CA ASP A 70 -1.63 4.87 -15.16
C ASP A 70 -1.81 4.05 -13.88
N GLY A 71 -2.99 3.47 -13.70
CA GLY A 71 -3.33 2.73 -12.48
C GLY A 71 -2.50 1.46 -12.28
N SER A 72 -1.65 1.06 -13.24
CA SER A 72 -0.67 0.00 -13.04
C SER A 72 0.58 0.44 -12.27
N ILE A 73 0.75 1.74 -12.02
CA ILE A 73 1.96 2.31 -11.42
C ILE A 73 1.66 2.79 -9.99
N ILE A 74 2.60 2.55 -9.09
CA ILE A 74 2.71 3.24 -7.80
C ILE A 74 4.02 4.02 -7.83
N ASN A 75 3.97 5.33 -7.60
CA ASN A 75 5.14 6.18 -7.63
C ASN A 75 5.33 6.95 -6.32
N TRP A 76 6.60 7.25 -6.01
CA TRP A 76 6.93 8.22 -4.99
C TRP A 76 6.45 9.60 -5.50
N GLU A 77 5.60 10.27 -4.74
CA GLU A 77 5.15 11.63 -5.07
C GLU A 77 6.34 12.59 -5.08
N PHE A 78 6.43 13.45 -6.10
CA PHE A 78 7.42 14.53 -6.16
C PHE A 78 6.75 15.88 -5.85
N LYS A 79 7.35 16.66 -4.96
CA LYS A 79 6.94 18.03 -4.65
C LYS A 79 8.14 18.96 -4.77
N ASN A 80 8.01 20.02 -5.57
CA ASN A 80 9.08 20.98 -5.86
C ASN A 80 10.36 20.32 -6.40
N GLY A 81 10.21 19.30 -7.25
CA GLY A 81 11.32 18.58 -7.87
C GLY A 81 12.06 17.60 -6.97
N GLN A 82 11.55 17.34 -5.75
CA GLN A 82 12.13 16.38 -4.81
C GLN A 82 11.11 15.32 -4.39
N PRO A 83 11.54 14.08 -4.09
CA PRO A 83 10.67 13.05 -3.55
C PRO A 83 10.10 13.50 -2.19
N ARG A 84 8.79 13.41 -2.03
CA ARG A 84 8.07 13.93 -0.87
C ARG A 84 8.23 12.97 0.32
N VAL A 85 8.79 13.48 1.40
CA VAL A 85 8.88 12.78 2.69
C VAL A 85 7.97 13.48 3.69
N VAL A 86 7.17 12.70 4.42
CA VAL A 86 6.40 13.21 5.57
C VAL A 86 7.35 13.39 6.76
N HIS A 87 7.62 14.63 7.15
CA HIS A 87 8.54 14.97 8.24
C HIS A 87 7.86 14.87 9.62
N TYR A 88 7.48 13.65 10.01
CA TYR A 88 6.94 13.31 11.33
C TYR A 88 7.31 11.87 11.70
N LEU A 89 6.65 11.28 12.70
CA LEU A 89 6.64 9.82 12.87
C LEU A 89 6.21 9.16 11.55
N GLY A 90 6.79 8.00 11.24
CA GLY A 90 6.35 7.16 10.14
C GLY A 90 4.86 6.81 10.24
N TYR A 91 4.26 6.40 9.13
CA TYR A 91 2.84 6.10 9.10
C TYR A 91 2.49 5.04 10.17
N PRO A 92 1.50 5.29 11.05
CA PRO A 92 1.23 4.43 12.19
C PRO A 92 0.53 3.11 11.82
N GLY A 93 0.19 2.93 10.54
CA GLY A 93 -0.42 1.75 9.95
C GLY A 93 -0.04 1.68 8.47
N ASN A 94 -0.30 0.56 7.81
CA ASN A 94 -0.09 0.45 6.38
C ASN A 94 -1.14 1.31 5.68
N TYR A 95 -0.70 2.37 5.02
CA TYR A 95 -1.56 3.34 4.37
C TYR A 95 -1.73 2.96 2.90
N GLY A 96 -2.91 3.23 2.38
CA GLY A 96 -3.22 2.94 0.99
C GLY A 96 -4.59 3.43 0.57
N THR A 97 -5.08 2.84 -0.51
CA THR A 97 -6.37 3.19 -1.10
C THR A 97 -7.25 1.95 -1.32
N ILE A 98 -8.56 2.16 -1.32
CA ILE A 98 -9.55 1.14 -1.65
C ILE A 98 -9.87 1.26 -3.16
N PRO A 99 -9.57 0.25 -3.98
CA PRO A 99 -9.80 0.31 -5.42
C PRO A 99 -11.29 0.43 -5.74
N SER A 100 -11.63 0.90 -6.93
CA SER A 100 -13.01 0.99 -7.42
C SER A 100 -13.96 1.82 -6.53
N THR A 101 -13.44 2.80 -5.77
CA THR A 101 -14.25 3.66 -4.88
C THR A 101 -14.24 5.14 -5.26
N ALA A 102 -13.48 5.54 -6.27
CA ALA A 102 -13.43 6.94 -6.72
C ALA A 102 -14.81 7.40 -7.19
N LEU A 103 -15.35 8.46 -6.56
CA LEU A 103 -16.54 9.15 -7.05
C LEU A 103 -16.14 10.32 -7.95
N PRO A 104 -16.78 10.47 -9.12
CA PRO A 104 -16.62 11.65 -9.96
C PRO A 104 -16.92 12.94 -9.17
N LYS A 105 -16.15 14.00 -9.45
CA LYS A 105 -16.39 15.34 -8.87
C LYS A 105 -17.80 15.87 -9.14
N SER A 106 -18.39 15.50 -10.29
CA SER A 106 -19.78 15.85 -10.62
C SER A 106 -20.81 15.24 -9.68
N LEU A 107 -20.45 14.18 -8.95
CA LEU A 107 -21.29 13.50 -7.95
C LEU A 107 -20.89 13.86 -6.52
N GLY A 108 -20.05 14.87 -6.32
CA GLY A 108 -19.66 15.39 -5.00
C GLY A 108 -18.45 14.70 -4.35
N GLY A 109 -17.76 13.81 -5.07
CA GLY A 109 -16.44 13.28 -4.66
C GLY A 109 -15.30 14.23 -4.98
N ASP A 110 -14.09 13.90 -4.53
CA ASP A 110 -12.85 14.62 -4.88
C ASP A 110 -12.15 14.03 -6.12
N GLY A 111 -12.66 12.90 -6.63
CA GLY A 111 -12.09 12.16 -7.75
C GLY A 111 -11.07 11.12 -7.34
N ASP A 112 -10.78 10.99 -6.05
CA ASP A 112 -9.83 10.03 -5.51
C ASP A 112 -10.57 8.81 -4.93
N PRO A 113 -9.97 7.61 -5.00
CA PRO A 113 -10.49 6.47 -4.27
C PRO A 113 -10.29 6.68 -2.76
N LEU A 114 -11.17 6.08 -1.97
CA LEU A 114 -11.16 6.20 -0.51
C LEU A 114 -9.84 5.71 0.08
N ASP A 115 -9.25 6.52 0.96
CA ASP A 115 -8.08 6.12 1.73
C ASP A 115 -8.40 5.03 2.77
N ILE A 116 -7.41 4.20 3.07
CA ILE A 116 -7.50 3.17 4.12
C ILE A 116 -6.21 3.09 4.93
N LEU A 117 -6.37 2.91 6.25
CA LEU A 117 -5.28 2.63 7.17
C LEU A 117 -5.45 1.21 7.73
N VAL A 118 -4.53 0.31 7.38
CA VAL A 118 -4.54 -1.09 7.80
C VAL A 118 -3.63 -1.28 9.02
N LEU A 119 -4.22 -1.69 10.13
CA LEU A 119 -3.51 -1.93 11.38
C LEU A 119 -2.77 -3.28 11.34
N GLY A 120 -1.47 -3.27 11.65
CA GLY A 120 -0.66 -4.48 11.72
C GLY A 120 0.82 -4.21 11.47
N SER A 121 1.58 -5.29 11.34
CA SER A 121 2.99 -5.26 10.92
C SER A 121 3.13 -4.64 9.53
N ALA A 122 4.33 -4.15 9.22
CA ALA A 122 4.63 -3.61 7.90
C ALA A 122 4.35 -4.64 6.80
N MET A 123 3.59 -4.21 5.79
CA MET A 123 3.27 -4.96 4.59
C MET A 123 4.14 -4.47 3.43
N GLU A 124 4.22 -5.26 2.36
CA GLU A 124 4.97 -4.87 1.17
C GLU A 124 4.22 -3.78 0.38
N ARG A 125 4.95 -2.75 -0.05
CA ARG A 125 4.42 -1.71 -0.94
C ARG A 125 3.99 -2.34 -2.27
N GLY A 126 2.80 -2.01 -2.75
CA GLY A 126 2.20 -2.59 -3.95
C GLY A 126 1.42 -3.88 -3.73
N SER A 127 1.44 -4.42 -2.50
CA SER A 127 0.60 -5.58 -2.15
C SER A 127 -0.89 -5.20 -2.06
N VAL A 128 -1.75 -6.18 -2.34
CA VAL A 128 -3.20 -6.06 -2.21
C VAL A 128 -3.65 -6.92 -1.04
N ALA A 129 -4.18 -6.29 0.00
CA ALA A 129 -4.53 -6.92 1.26
C ALA A 129 -6.05 -7.04 1.42
N PRO A 130 -6.63 -8.25 1.55
CA PRO A 130 -8.02 -8.40 1.96
C PRO A 130 -8.15 -8.11 3.46
N VAL A 131 -8.87 -7.04 3.81
CA VAL A 131 -9.00 -6.53 5.19
C VAL A 131 -10.45 -6.41 5.63
N ARG A 132 -10.69 -6.45 6.95
CA ARG A 132 -12.01 -6.19 7.54
C ARG A 132 -12.09 -4.75 8.01
N VAL A 133 -13.09 -4.02 7.54
CA VAL A 133 -13.34 -2.64 7.99
C VAL A 133 -13.89 -2.67 9.41
N ILE A 134 -13.29 -1.86 10.30
CA ILE A 134 -13.69 -1.75 11.72
C ILE A 134 -14.29 -0.38 12.07
N GLY A 135 -14.17 0.60 11.18
CA GLY A 135 -14.67 1.97 11.38
C GLY A 135 -14.21 2.89 10.25
N GLY A 136 -14.61 4.15 10.32
CA GLY A 136 -14.23 5.19 9.35
C GLY A 136 -14.02 6.54 10.04
N LEU A 137 -13.09 7.32 9.50
CA LEU A 137 -12.81 8.69 9.94
C LEU A 137 -13.23 9.66 8.84
N LYS A 138 -14.03 10.67 9.19
CA LYS A 138 -14.41 11.73 8.26
C LYS A 138 -13.43 12.88 8.38
N MET A 139 -12.57 13.04 7.39
CA MET A 139 -11.52 14.07 7.37
C MET A 139 -11.80 15.13 6.31
N LEU A 140 -11.41 16.36 6.61
CA LEU A 140 -11.35 17.48 5.68
C LEU A 140 -9.87 17.80 5.46
N ASP A 141 -9.38 17.69 4.22
CA ASP A 141 -8.01 18.06 3.86
C ASP A 141 -8.05 19.34 3.01
N GLY A 142 -7.46 20.42 3.53
CA GLY A 142 -7.41 21.71 2.82
C GLY A 142 -8.76 22.31 2.40
N GLY A 143 -9.87 21.85 2.99
CA GLY A 143 -11.24 22.23 2.62
C GLY A 143 -11.94 21.24 1.66
N SER A 144 -11.22 20.25 1.13
CA SER A 144 -11.78 19.13 0.36
C SER A 144 -12.19 18.00 1.29
N ARG A 145 -13.31 17.34 0.99
CA ARG A 145 -13.85 16.23 1.78
C ARG A 145 -13.27 14.92 1.28
N MET A 146 -12.49 14.24 2.11
CA MET A 146 -11.79 12.98 1.79
C MET A 146 -12.69 11.74 1.95
N THR A 147 -14.01 11.93 1.87
CA THR A 147 -15.00 10.85 2.04
C THR A 147 -16.09 11.02 0.99
N ASN A 148 -16.26 10.00 0.17
CA ASN A 148 -17.36 9.83 -0.77
C ASN A 148 -18.70 9.65 -0.04
#